data_AF-A0A958GR60-F1
#
_entry.id   AF-A0A958GR60-F1
#
_cell.length_a   1.000
_cell.length_b   1.000
_cell.length_c   1.000
_cell.angle_alpha   90.00
_cell.angle_beta   90.00
_cell.angle_gamma   90.00
#
_symmetry.space_group_name_H-M   'P 1'
#
loop_
_entity.id
_entity.type
_entity.pdbx_description
1 polymer ?
#
loop_
_entity_poly.entity_id
_entity_poly.type
_entity_poly.pdbx_seq_one_letter_code
_entity_poly.pdbx_strand_id
1 'polypeptide(L)'
;MDRKMWCGGFVVVRRGHRPGRRLWTVLVLLISYLLVGGTAVHADELRPISETRTRSLQYSLSGEYPDFQLRIVTAASKKAVPVEVSTVTAPSRLVVDIPDVLAPKSRVVETANDIVPRLRIGSHPDRTRLVLDFTVAETPRFQVEPDPALGATLIRFSFEDSPEHRSASTSPQLATAIDPAARAALTRVPDPMTFPVRSNAALIEDARVIAEGERHAGGLLLKIDELSQYSLKQVAPLAFRLTLSNAVFAEDSLLASIETAGRIARVDFSQQQLTVEVTLSVVPHTTLTAVQVADGLWIRAAASAREAE
;
A
#
# COMPACT_ATOMS: atom_id res chain seq x y z
N MET A 1 72.86 -10.37 -51.97
CA MET A 1 71.62 -9.57 -51.87
C MET A 1 71.80 -8.59 -50.73
N ASP A 2 72.12 -7.35 -51.08
CA ASP A 2 72.44 -6.23 -50.20
C ASP A 2 71.23 -5.71 -49.43
N ARG A 3 71.40 -5.39 -48.14
CA ARG A 3 70.49 -4.50 -47.41
C ARG A 3 71.26 -3.31 -46.89
N LYS A 4 70.96 -2.15 -47.49
CA LYS A 4 71.41 -0.81 -47.10
C LYS A 4 70.86 -0.44 -45.71
N MET A 5 71.75 -0.03 -44.81
CA MET A 5 71.43 0.76 -43.62
C MET A 5 71.19 2.22 -44.04
N TRP A 6 70.16 2.85 -43.48
CA TRP A 6 69.92 4.30 -43.56
C TRP A 6 70.00 4.87 -42.13
N CYS A 7 70.94 5.79 -41.90
CA CYS A 7 71.06 6.57 -40.67
C CYS A 7 70.36 7.93 -40.88
N GLY A 8 69.28 8.19 -40.14
CA GLY A 8 68.61 9.49 -40.10
C GLY A 8 69.20 10.37 -39.00
N GLY A 9 69.83 11.48 -39.37
CA GLY A 9 70.29 12.51 -38.44
C GLY A 9 69.15 13.45 -38.05
N PHE A 10 68.95 13.67 -36.75
CA PHE A 10 68.04 14.69 -36.22
C PHE A 10 68.79 16.01 -36.01
N VAL A 11 68.32 17.06 -36.68
CA VAL A 11 68.73 18.45 -36.43
C VAL A 11 67.87 19.03 -35.31
N VAL A 12 68.48 19.30 -34.16
CA VAL A 12 67.83 19.97 -33.03
C VAL A 12 67.91 21.48 -33.21
N VAL A 13 66.81 22.10 -33.63
CA VAL A 13 66.68 23.57 -33.66
C VAL A 13 66.31 24.06 -32.26
N ARG A 14 67.27 24.64 -31.54
CA ARG A 14 67.01 25.36 -30.27
C ARG A 14 66.22 26.64 -30.55
N ARG A 15 64.92 26.65 -30.24
CA ARG A 15 64.09 27.87 -30.23
C ARG A 15 64.45 28.71 -29.00
N GLY A 16 65.05 29.87 -29.25
CA GLY A 16 65.35 30.88 -28.24
C GLY A 16 64.10 31.37 -27.52
N HIS A 17 64.09 31.21 -26.21
CA HIS A 17 63.00 31.58 -25.32
C HIS A 17 62.99 33.12 -25.15
N ARG A 18 62.15 33.85 -25.89
CA ARG A 18 61.92 35.29 -25.64
C ARG A 18 60.98 35.44 -24.42
N PRO A 19 61.39 36.09 -23.32
CA PRO A 19 60.65 36.09 -22.05
C PRO A 19 59.40 36.99 -22.00
N GLY A 20 58.97 37.59 -23.11
CA GLY A 20 57.83 38.53 -23.12
C GLY A 20 56.46 37.97 -23.53
N ARG A 21 56.37 36.75 -24.07
CA ARG A 21 55.12 36.26 -24.69
C ARG A 21 54.10 35.66 -23.72
N ARG A 22 54.53 35.16 -22.56
CA ARG A 22 53.63 34.47 -21.62
C ARG A 22 52.70 35.43 -20.87
N LEU A 23 53.15 36.66 -20.61
CA LEU A 23 52.32 37.65 -19.92
C LEU A 23 51.13 38.11 -20.78
N TRP A 24 51.36 38.25 -22.09
CA TRP A 24 50.33 38.69 -23.04
C TRP A 24 49.24 37.65 -23.24
N THR A 25 49.58 36.36 -23.27
CA THR A 25 48.57 35.29 -23.41
C THR A 25 47.66 35.20 -22.19
N VAL A 26 48.19 35.40 -20.98
CA VAL A 26 47.40 35.39 -19.75
C VAL A 26 46.47 36.60 -19.70
N LEU A 27 46.95 37.78 -20.10
CA LEU A 27 46.14 39.00 -20.13
C LEU A 27 44.97 38.88 -21.13
N VAL A 28 45.22 38.35 -22.32
CA VAL A 28 44.17 38.15 -23.34
C VAL A 28 43.14 37.13 -22.87
N LEU A 29 43.55 36.05 -22.19
CA LEU A 29 42.61 35.08 -21.60
C LEU A 29 41.75 35.70 -20.49
N LEU A 30 42.33 36.55 -19.64
CA LEU A 30 41.62 37.19 -18.54
C LEU A 30 40.58 38.21 -19.04
N ILE A 31 40.94 39.01 -20.06
CA ILE A 31 40.04 39.97 -20.70
C ILE A 31 38.91 39.24 -21.46
N SER A 32 39.23 38.12 -22.13
CA SER A 32 38.22 37.29 -22.80
C SER A 32 37.22 36.68 -21.81
N TYR A 33 37.69 36.28 -20.62
CA TYR A 33 36.83 35.76 -19.56
C TYR A 33 35.87 36.81 -19.00
N LEU A 34 36.35 38.06 -18.85
CA LEU A 34 35.55 39.19 -18.38
C LEU A 34 34.51 39.67 -19.40
N LEU A 35 34.79 39.56 -20.71
CA LEU A 35 33.86 39.99 -21.77
C LEU A 35 32.76 38.96 -22.09
N VAL A 36 32.95 37.68 -21.76
CA VAL A 36 31.98 36.61 -22.09
C VAL A 36 31.12 36.21 -20.87
N GLY A 37 31.53 36.49 -19.64
CA GLY A 37 30.88 35.98 -18.42
C GLY A 37 29.78 36.85 -17.79
N GLY A 38 29.31 37.92 -18.45
CA GLY A 38 28.46 38.94 -17.84
C GLY A 38 26.95 38.82 -18.07
N THR A 39 26.44 37.76 -18.69
CA THR A 39 24.99 37.51 -18.66
C THR A 39 24.67 36.91 -17.30
N ALA A 40 24.11 37.74 -16.41
CA ALA A 40 23.37 37.30 -15.25
C ALA A 40 22.23 36.39 -15.73
N VAL A 41 22.54 35.10 -15.93
CA VAL A 41 21.55 34.05 -15.88
C VAL A 41 20.92 34.24 -14.52
N HIS A 42 19.68 34.72 -14.51
CA HIS A 42 18.81 34.57 -13.36
C HIS A 42 18.93 33.08 -12.99
N ALA A 43 19.67 32.83 -11.91
CA ALA A 43 19.62 31.57 -11.21
C ALA A 43 18.21 31.50 -10.65
N ASP A 44 17.27 31.17 -11.53
CA ASP A 44 15.98 30.64 -11.17
C ASP A 44 16.32 29.50 -10.22
N GLU A 45 15.85 29.64 -8.98
CA GLU A 45 16.13 28.72 -7.89
C GLU A 45 15.82 27.30 -8.37
N LEU A 46 16.85 26.58 -8.84
CA LEU A 46 16.85 25.13 -8.88
C LEU A 46 16.83 24.72 -7.42
N ARG A 47 15.63 24.76 -6.83
CA ARG A 47 15.34 24.15 -5.54
C ARG A 47 15.93 22.74 -5.64
N PRO A 48 16.83 22.36 -4.72
CA PRO A 48 17.34 21.00 -4.72
C PRO A 48 16.14 20.08 -4.80
N ILE A 49 16.15 19.18 -5.80
CA ILE A 49 15.17 18.11 -5.92
C ILE A 49 15.39 17.27 -4.66
N SER A 50 14.73 17.68 -3.57
CA SER A 50 14.75 16.99 -2.29
C SER A 50 14.41 15.56 -2.62
N GLU A 51 15.32 14.66 -2.24
CA GLU A 51 15.13 13.21 -2.33
C GLU A 51 13.70 12.90 -1.89
N THR A 52 12.87 12.57 -2.88
CA THR A 52 11.44 12.43 -2.72
C THR A 52 11.25 11.12 -1.96
N ARG A 53 11.28 11.20 -0.64
CA ARG A 53 10.87 10.10 0.22
C ARG A 53 9.45 9.77 -0.18
N THR A 54 9.29 8.66 -0.90
CA THR A 54 8.01 8.15 -1.36
C THR A 54 7.20 7.86 -0.10
N ARG A 55 6.30 8.78 0.27
CA ARG A 55 5.42 8.58 1.42
C ARG A 55 4.42 7.50 1.03
N SER A 56 4.45 6.35 1.70
CA SER A 56 3.46 5.33 1.43
C SER A 56 2.08 5.81 1.90
N LEU A 57 1.12 5.79 0.99
CA LEU A 57 -0.27 6.14 1.21
C LEU A 57 -1.06 4.90 1.65
N GLN A 58 -1.73 4.99 2.78
CA GLN A 58 -2.71 4.03 3.26
C GLN A 58 -4.09 4.65 3.22
N TYR A 59 -5.09 3.87 2.86
CA TYR A 59 -6.49 4.32 2.81
C TYR A 59 -7.42 3.18 3.20
N SER A 60 -8.55 3.52 3.81
CA SER A 60 -9.65 2.58 4.05
C SER A 60 -10.98 3.26 3.76
N LEU A 61 -11.90 2.51 3.13
CA LEU A 61 -13.26 2.94 2.86
C LEU A 61 -14.20 2.08 3.71
N SER A 62 -15.07 2.71 4.48
CA SER A 62 -16.06 2.04 5.33
C SER A 62 -17.41 2.78 5.29
N GLY A 63 -18.44 2.17 5.84
CA GLY A 63 -19.80 2.72 5.86
C GLY A 63 -20.75 1.98 4.92
N GLU A 64 -22.01 2.39 4.95
CA GLU A 64 -23.13 1.81 4.22
C GLU A 64 -24.02 2.94 3.70
N TYR A 65 -24.71 2.73 2.58
CA TYR A 65 -25.59 3.76 2.03
C TYR A 65 -26.62 4.21 3.09
N PRO A 66 -26.83 5.52 3.30
CA PRO A 66 -26.29 6.63 2.50
C PRO A 66 -24.94 7.19 2.99
N ASP A 67 -24.37 6.71 4.10
CA ASP A 67 -23.24 7.30 4.82
C ASP A 67 -21.93 6.50 4.69
N PHE A 68 -20.90 7.16 4.17
CA PHE A 68 -19.59 6.57 3.94
C PHE A 68 -18.47 7.37 4.58
N GLN A 69 -17.35 6.70 4.83
CA GLN A 69 -16.15 7.30 5.36
C GLN A 69 -14.92 6.76 4.62
N LEU A 70 -14.14 7.68 4.04
CA LEU A 70 -12.81 7.41 3.53
C LEU A 70 -11.78 7.95 4.52
N ARG A 71 -10.94 7.06 5.06
CA ARG A 71 -9.80 7.41 5.91
C ARG A 71 -8.52 7.37 5.10
N ILE A 72 -7.68 8.39 5.26
CA ILE A 72 -6.39 8.52 4.57
C ILE A 72 -5.28 8.71 5.61
N VAL A 73 -4.24 7.88 5.51
CA VAL A 73 -3.05 7.91 6.39
C VAL A 73 -1.79 7.93 5.52
N THR A 74 -0.78 8.70 5.90
CA THR A 74 0.55 8.61 5.27
C THR A 74 1.56 8.11 6.28
N ALA A 75 2.34 7.09 5.92
CA ALA A 75 3.26 6.44 6.88
C ALA A 75 4.37 7.37 7.41
N ALA A 76 4.60 8.51 6.74
CA ALA A 76 5.64 9.45 7.12
C ALA A 76 5.17 10.52 8.12
N SER A 77 3.88 10.63 8.41
CA SER A 77 3.31 11.74 9.18
C SER A 77 2.41 11.25 10.30
N LYS A 78 2.70 11.70 11.53
CA LYS A 78 1.75 11.62 12.66
C LYS A 78 0.67 12.72 12.59
N LYS A 79 0.70 13.56 11.57
CA LYS A 79 -0.27 14.63 11.34
C LYS A 79 -1.19 14.25 10.20
N ALA A 80 -2.46 14.62 10.35
CA ALA A 80 -3.45 14.60 9.28
C ALA A 80 -2.88 15.24 8.01
N VAL A 81 -3.16 14.59 6.88
CA VAL A 81 -2.63 14.97 5.58
C VAL A 81 -3.60 15.99 4.96
N PRO A 82 -3.13 17.16 4.51
CA PRO A 82 -4.01 18.08 3.80
C PRO A 82 -4.55 17.39 2.54
N VAL A 83 -5.84 17.59 2.25
CA VAL A 83 -6.50 17.03 1.06
C VAL A 83 -7.37 18.09 0.41
N GLU A 84 -7.47 18.04 -0.91
CA GLU A 84 -8.41 18.82 -1.69
C GLU A 84 -9.50 17.89 -2.21
N VAL A 85 -10.76 18.16 -1.87
CA VAL A 85 -11.89 17.29 -2.24
C VAL A 85 -12.81 18.03 -3.21
N SER A 86 -13.16 17.37 -4.31
CA SER A 86 -14.07 17.90 -5.34
C SER A 86 -15.00 16.81 -5.86
N THR A 87 -16.14 17.20 -6.43
CA THR A 87 -17.09 16.28 -7.05
C THR A 87 -17.15 16.47 -8.56
N VAL A 88 -17.44 15.38 -9.28
CA VAL A 88 -17.71 15.38 -10.73
C VAL A 88 -19.06 14.70 -10.93
N THR A 89 -19.93 15.26 -11.77
CA THR A 89 -21.35 14.83 -11.86
C THR A 89 -21.66 13.89 -13.02
N ALA A 90 -20.76 13.74 -14.01
CA ALA A 90 -21.00 12.94 -15.21
C ALA A 90 -19.76 12.14 -15.63
N PRO A 91 -19.56 10.90 -15.12
CA PRO A 91 -20.36 10.21 -14.10
C PRO A 91 -20.09 10.76 -12.68
N SER A 92 -20.99 10.45 -11.73
CA SER A 92 -20.85 10.88 -10.34
C SER A 92 -19.59 10.29 -9.70
N ARG A 93 -18.73 11.17 -9.19
CA ARG A 93 -17.43 10.82 -8.58
C ARG A 93 -17.07 11.78 -7.47
N LEU A 94 -16.36 11.27 -6.47
CA LEU A 94 -15.63 12.06 -5.47
C LEU A 94 -14.14 11.96 -5.77
N VAL A 95 -13.50 13.10 -5.99
CA VAL A 95 -12.08 13.22 -6.30
C VAL A 95 -11.37 13.81 -5.08
N VAL A 96 -10.36 13.12 -4.58
CA VAL A 96 -9.54 13.53 -3.45
C VAL A 96 -8.10 13.64 -3.90
N ASP A 97 -7.60 14.86 -3.94
CA ASP A 97 -6.23 15.19 -4.29
C ASP A 97 -5.39 15.36 -3.02
N ILE A 98 -4.27 14.63 -2.98
CA ILE A 98 -3.35 14.58 -1.83
C ILE A 98 -2.01 15.17 -2.26
N PRO A 99 -1.72 16.45 -1.94
CA PRO A 99 -0.46 17.09 -2.30
C PRO A 99 0.73 16.43 -1.61
N ASP A 100 1.91 16.52 -2.23
CA ASP A 100 3.19 16.04 -1.70
C ASP A 100 3.24 14.52 -1.42
N VAL A 101 2.25 13.77 -1.91
CA VAL A 101 2.22 12.31 -1.88
C VAL A 101 2.24 11.84 -3.32
N LEU A 102 3.23 11.03 -3.68
CA LEU A 102 3.35 10.48 -5.03
C LEU A 102 3.05 8.98 -5.02
N ALA A 103 1.94 8.60 -5.64
CA ALA A 103 1.64 7.21 -5.91
C ALA A 103 2.62 6.71 -6.99
N PRO A 104 3.34 5.60 -6.74
CA PRO A 104 4.37 5.12 -7.65
C PRO A 104 3.79 4.68 -9.01
N LYS A 105 2.56 4.16 -9.01
CA LYS A 105 1.83 3.74 -10.20
C LYS A 105 0.33 3.95 -10.00
N SER A 106 -0.34 4.30 -11.09
CA SER A 106 -1.80 4.32 -11.12
C SER A 106 -2.35 2.89 -10.99
N ARG A 107 -3.42 2.71 -10.20
CA ARG A 107 -4.09 1.41 -10.02
C ARG A 107 -5.58 1.61 -9.75
N VAL A 108 -6.36 0.55 -9.96
CA VAL A 108 -7.79 0.50 -9.62
C VAL A 108 -7.99 -0.58 -8.57
N VAL A 109 -8.77 -0.26 -7.55
CA VAL A 109 -9.17 -1.17 -6.49
C VAL A 109 -10.67 -1.36 -6.58
N GLU A 110 -11.10 -2.57 -6.89
CA GLU A 110 -12.51 -2.97 -6.77
C GLU A 110 -12.87 -3.04 -5.28
N THR A 111 -14.03 -2.50 -4.92
CA THR A 111 -14.54 -2.57 -3.55
C THR A 111 -15.68 -3.59 -3.49
N ALA A 112 -16.01 -4.04 -2.27
CA ALA A 112 -17.16 -4.91 -2.05
C ALA A 112 -18.50 -4.14 -2.01
N ASN A 113 -18.49 -2.82 -2.18
CA ASN A 113 -19.66 -1.96 -2.03
C ASN A 113 -20.26 -1.58 -3.39
N ASP A 114 -21.53 -1.91 -3.61
CA ASP A 114 -22.23 -1.66 -4.89
C ASP A 114 -22.40 -0.17 -5.22
N ILE A 115 -22.40 0.71 -4.20
CA ILE A 115 -22.50 2.16 -4.40
C ILE A 115 -21.16 2.75 -4.82
N VAL A 116 -20.06 2.24 -4.26
CA VAL A 116 -18.70 2.68 -4.55
C VAL A 116 -17.89 1.53 -5.15
N PRO A 117 -18.24 1.00 -6.34
CA PRO A 117 -17.65 -0.24 -6.85
C PRO A 117 -16.14 -0.15 -7.06
N ARG A 118 -15.60 1.06 -7.29
CA ARG A 118 -14.18 1.26 -7.61
C ARG A 118 -13.59 2.48 -6.93
N LEU A 119 -12.38 2.29 -6.41
CA LEU A 119 -11.46 3.34 -6.00
C LEU A 119 -10.26 3.36 -6.96
N ARG A 120 -10.11 4.45 -7.71
CA ARG A 120 -8.99 4.66 -8.63
C ARG A 120 -7.93 5.51 -7.94
N ILE A 121 -6.68 5.09 -8.06
CA ILE A 121 -5.51 5.81 -7.55
C ILE A 121 -4.72 6.23 -8.78
N GLY A 122 -4.66 7.54 -9.01
CA GLY A 122 -3.91 8.16 -10.10
C GLY A 122 -2.67 8.88 -9.58
N SER A 123 -1.57 8.74 -10.32
CA SER A 123 -0.36 9.55 -10.11
C SER A 123 -0.47 10.85 -10.90
N HIS A 124 -0.18 11.99 -10.27
CA HIS A 124 -0.07 13.31 -10.88
C HIS A 124 1.31 13.90 -10.48
N PRO A 125 1.92 14.80 -11.29
CA PRO A 125 3.29 15.27 -11.04
C PRO A 125 3.59 15.80 -9.62
N ASP A 126 2.61 16.37 -8.94
CA ASP A 126 2.73 17.03 -7.62
C ASP A 126 1.77 16.45 -6.55
N ARG A 127 0.96 15.45 -6.90
CA ARG A 127 -0.08 14.89 -6.01
C ARG A 127 -0.48 13.47 -6.35
N THR A 128 -1.13 12.81 -5.39
CA THR A 128 -1.86 11.57 -5.64
C THR A 128 -3.33 11.89 -5.71
N ARG A 129 -4.01 11.41 -6.75
CA ARG A 129 -5.44 11.57 -6.93
C ARG A 129 -6.17 10.27 -6.61
N LEU A 130 -7.03 10.29 -5.62
CA LEU A 130 -8.00 9.23 -5.38
C LEU A 130 -9.32 9.60 -6.06
N VAL A 131 -9.94 8.67 -6.77
CA VAL A 131 -11.24 8.87 -7.41
C VAL A 131 -12.15 7.73 -7.02
N LEU A 132 -13.24 8.05 -6.31
CA LEU A 132 -14.30 7.14 -5.97
C LEU A 132 -15.33 7.22 -7.09
N ASP A 133 -15.51 6.12 -7.84
CA ASP A 133 -16.57 6.02 -8.85
C ASP A 133 -17.85 5.58 -8.14
N PHE A 134 -18.95 6.28 -8.38
CA PHE A 134 -20.26 5.93 -7.83
C PHE A 134 -21.16 5.30 -8.90
N THR A 135 -22.03 4.37 -8.48
CA THR A 135 -23.10 3.83 -9.33
C THR A 135 -24.34 4.71 -9.33
N VAL A 136 -24.50 5.54 -8.31
CA VAL A 136 -25.61 6.48 -8.19
C VAL A 136 -25.31 7.78 -8.95
N ALA A 137 -26.33 8.39 -9.56
CA ALA A 137 -26.17 9.66 -10.27
C ALA A 137 -26.06 10.87 -9.32
N GLU A 138 -26.48 10.69 -8.07
CA GLU A 138 -26.48 11.72 -7.04
C GLU A 138 -25.06 12.18 -6.70
N THR A 139 -24.92 13.48 -6.44
CA THR A 139 -23.65 14.06 -5.99
C THR A 139 -23.59 13.96 -4.46
N PRO A 140 -22.57 13.31 -3.88
CA PRO A 140 -22.50 13.21 -2.43
C PRO A 140 -22.19 14.58 -1.81
N ARG A 141 -22.77 14.83 -0.64
CA ARG A 141 -22.29 15.86 0.29
C ARG A 141 -21.10 15.29 1.03
N PHE A 142 -20.12 16.12 1.37
CA PHE A 142 -18.93 15.65 2.09
C PHE A 142 -18.45 16.66 3.13
N GLN A 143 -17.73 16.13 4.12
CA GLN A 143 -17.02 16.87 5.15
C GLN A 143 -15.63 16.28 5.30
N VAL A 144 -14.63 17.16 5.50
CA VAL A 144 -13.23 16.78 5.67
C VAL A 144 -12.82 17.15 7.08
N GLU A 145 -12.43 16.16 7.87
CA GLU A 145 -12.05 16.32 9.28
C GLU A 145 -10.64 15.73 9.51
N PRO A 146 -9.71 16.48 10.10
CA PRO A 146 -8.47 15.88 10.57
C PRO A 146 -8.74 15.01 11.80
N ASP A 147 -8.12 13.84 11.84
CA ASP A 147 -8.10 12.96 13.01
C ASP A 147 -6.66 12.95 13.58
N PRO A 148 -6.36 13.84 14.54
CA PRO A 148 -5.02 13.96 15.09
C PRO A 148 -4.61 12.76 15.94
N ALA A 149 -5.56 11.98 16.48
CA ALA A 149 -5.25 10.79 17.26
C ALA A 149 -4.62 9.72 16.36
N LEU A 150 -5.18 9.53 15.18
CA LEU A 150 -4.72 8.53 14.21
C LEU A 150 -3.73 9.09 13.17
N GLY A 151 -3.40 10.38 13.24
CA GLY A 151 -2.60 11.05 12.21
C GLY A 151 -3.25 10.97 10.82
N ALA A 152 -4.58 10.91 10.77
CA ALA A 152 -5.36 10.61 9.59
C ALA A 152 -6.18 11.81 9.13
N THR A 153 -6.65 11.76 7.88
CA THR A 153 -7.68 12.65 7.37
C THR A 153 -8.91 11.83 7.06
N LEU A 154 -10.04 12.21 7.64
CA LEU A 154 -11.33 11.57 7.46
C LEU A 154 -12.15 12.38 6.47
N ILE A 155 -12.67 11.71 5.45
CA ILE A 155 -13.60 12.28 4.47
C ILE A 155 -14.91 11.53 4.65
N ARG A 156 -15.84 12.16 5.34
CA ARG A 156 -17.21 11.66 5.51
C ARG A 156 -18.01 12.14 4.32
N PHE A 157 -18.74 11.25 3.66
CA PHE A 157 -19.60 11.65 2.55
C PHE A 157 -20.91 10.88 2.59
N SER A 158 -21.98 11.55 2.18
CA SER A 158 -23.31 10.97 2.18
C SER A 158 -24.14 11.42 0.99
N PHE A 159 -25.09 10.58 0.62
CA PHE A 159 -26.07 10.87 -0.43
C PHE A 159 -27.36 11.37 0.21
N GLU A 160 -28.16 12.16 -0.53
CA GLU A 160 -29.52 12.40 -0.08
C GLU A 160 -30.26 11.06 -0.11
N ASP A 161 -31.01 10.77 0.94
CA ASP A 161 -31.68 9.48 1.13
C ASP A 161 -32.78 9.34 0.08
N SER A 162 -32.42 8.78 -1.07
CA SER A 162 -33.31 8.66 -2.21
C SER A 162 -34.12 7.37 -2.09
N PRO A 163 -35.47 7.44 -2.15
CA PRO A 163 -36.33 6.28 -1.92
C PRO A 163 -36.10 5.15 -2.93
N GLU A 164 -35.50 5.44 -4.09
CA GLU A 164 -35.19 4.46 -5.13
C GLU A 164 -34.18 3.40 -4.65
N HIS A 165 -33.22 3.77 -3.78
CA HIS A 165 -32.19 2.84 -3.30
C HIS A 165 -32.65 1.97 -2.13
N ARG A 166 -33.60 2.44 -1.31
CA ARG A 166 -34.18 1.62 -0.23
C ARG A 166 -34.94 0.40 -0.74
N SER A 167 -35.48 0.48 -1.96
CA SER A 167 -36.31 -0.58 -2.53
C SER A 167 -35.49 -1.73 -3.15
N ALA A 168 -34.24 -1.49 -3.53
CA ALA A 168 -33.41 -2.47 -4.23
C ALA A 168 -32.70 -3.48 -3.29
N SER A 169 -32.53 -3.15 -2.01
CA SER A 169 -31.89 -4.06 -1.04
C SER A 169 -32.86 -5.09 -0.44
N THR A 170 -34.18 -4.91 -0.66
CA THR A 170 -35.15 -5.97 -0.37
C THR A 170 -35.15 -6.92 -1.57
N SER A 171 -34.13 -7.77 -1.68
CA SER A 171 -34.26 -8.97 -2.51
C SER A 171 -35.59 -9.62 -2.13
N PRO A 172 -36.55 -9.78 -3.06
CA PRO A 172 -37.71 -10.59 -2.77
C PRO A 172 -37.15 -11.97 -2.45
N GLN A 173 -37.18 -12.34 -1.17
CA GLN A 173 -37.08 -13.72 -0.79
C GLN A 173 -38.21 -14.38 -1.56
N LEU A 174 -37.84 -14.96 -2.70
CA LEU A 174 -38.63 -15.90 -3.43
C LEU A 174 -38.82 -17.04 -2.42
N ALA A 175 -39.90 -16.94 -1.66
CA ALA A 175 -40.46 -18.00 -0.84
C ALA A 175 -40.92 -19.10 -1.81
N THR A 176 -39.95 -19.68 -2.48
CA THR A 176 -40.09 -20.93 -3.19
C THR A 176 -40.40 -21.91 -2.08
N ALA A 177 -41.65 -22.37 -2.04
CA ALA A 177 -42.07 -23.43 -1.16
C ALA A 177 -41.06 -24.58 -1.32
N ILE A 178 -40.17 -24.71 -0.35
CA ILE A 178 -39.24 -25.83 -0.30
C ILE A 178 -40.12 -27.05 -0.09
N ASP A 179 -40.15 -27.92 -1.09
CA ASP A 179 -40.80 -29.23 -1.02
C ASP A 179 -40.40 -29.91 0.32
N PRO A 180 -41.36 -30.25 1.20
CA PRO A 180 -41.06 -30.90 2.46
C PRO A 180 -40.29 -32.21 2.29
N ALA A 181 -40.36 -32.87 1.13
CA ALA A 181 -39.57 -34.07 0.83
C ALA A 181 -38.07 -33.77 0.61
N ALA A 182 -37.71 -32.60 0.07
CA ALA A 182 -36.30 -32.21 -0.14
C ALA A 182 -35.60 -31.83 1.18
N ARG A 183 -36.36 -31.41 2.20
CA ARG A 183 -35.85 -31.04 3.53
C ARG A 183 -35.35 -32.26 4.33
N ALA A 184 -35.81 -33.47 4.00
CA ALA A 184 -35.37 -34.71 4.66
C ALA A 184 -34.04 -35.27 4.13
N ALA A 185 -33.55 -34.79 2.97
CA ALA A 185 -32.31 -35.26 2.36
C ALA A 185 -31.07 -34.43 2.72
N LEU A 186 -31.24 -33.22 3.29
CA LEU A 186 -30.15 -32.31 3.63
C LEU A 186 -29.61 -32.46 5.07
N THR A 187 -30.07 -33.44 5.82
CA THR A 187 -29.65 -33.68 7.22
C THR A 187 -28.37 -34.49 7.38
N ARG A 188 -27.61 -34.76 6.31
CA ARG A 188 -26.23 -35.28 6.43
C ARG A 188 -25.23 -34.16 6.19
N VAL A 189 -25.15 -33.25 7.16
CA VAL A 189 -23.95 -32.44 7.35
C VAL A 189 -22.86 -33.44 7.75
N PRO A 190 -21.78 -33.63 6.97
CA PRO A 190 -20.63 -34.38 7.46
C PRO A 190 -20.15 -33.69 8.73
N ASP A 191 -19.99 -34.46 9.81
CA ASP A 191 -19.56 -33.94 11.10
C ASP A 191 -18.40 -32.96 10.91
N PRO A 192 -18.47 -31.74 11.46
CA PRO A 192 -17.35 -30.83 11.40
C PRO A 192 -16.14 -31.56 11.97
N MET A 193 -15.08 -31.70 11.16
CA MET A 193 -13.79 -32.16 11.67
C MET A 193 -13.33 -31.15 12.72
N THR A 194 -13.63 -31.43 13.98
CA THR A 194 -13.06 -30.79 15.15
C THR A 194 -11.65 -31.29 15.28
N PHE A 195 -10.69 -30.47 14.86
CA PHE A 195 -9.31 -30.71 15.26
C PHE A 195 -9.24 -30.46 16.77
N PRO A 196 -8.75 -31.42 17.56
CA PRO A 196 -8.54 -31.17 18.98
C PRO A 196 -7.59 -29.99 19.12
N VAL A 197 -8.02 -28.96 19.83
CA VAL A 197 -7.13 -27.93 20.36
C VAL A 197 -6.18 -28.66 21.30
N ARG A 198 -5.02 -29.07 20.79
CA ARG A 198 -3.90 -29.42 21.65
C ARG A 198 -3.42 -28.11 22.24
N SER A 199 -3.79 -27.84 23.50
CA SER A 199 -3.06 -26.91 24.35
C SER A 199 -1.66 -27.48 24.58
N ASN A 200 -0.79 -27.36 23.59
CA ASN A 200 0.60 -27.69 23.73
C ASN A 200 1.24 -26.60 24.59
N ALA A 201 1.23 -26.78 25.91
CA ALA A 201 1.99 -25.95 26.84
C ALA A 201 3.49 -25.90 26.47
N ALA A 202 3.99 -26.91 25.74
CA ALA A 202 5.35 -26.96 25.20
C ALA A 202 5.62 -25.96 24.05
N LEU A 203 4.59 -25.44 23.37
CA LEU A 203 4.72 -24.40 22.33
C LEU A 203 4.71 -22.97 22.91
N ILE A 204 4.33 -22.83 24.17
CA ILE A 204 4.24 -21.53 24.86
C ILE A 204 5.63 -21.07 25.31
N GLU A 205 6.55 -21.98 25.61
CA GLU A 205 7.95 -21.60 25.89
C GLU A 205 8.69 -21.13 24.63
N ASP A 206 8.47 -21.75 23.47
CA ASP A 206 9.03 -21.25 22.19
C ASP A 206 8.47 -19.86 21.83
N ALA A 207 7.17 -19.61 22.06
CA ALA A 207 6.57 -18.31 21.81
C ALA A 207 7.10 -17.20 22.76
N ARG A 208 7.48 -17.56 23.99
CA ARG A 208 8.04 -16.63 24.98
C ARG A 208 9.52 -16.33 24.73
N VAL A 209 10.29 -17.32 24.27
CA VAL A 209 11.71 -17.13 23.87
C VAL A 209 11.83 -16.25 22.61
N ILE A 210 10.82 -16.27 21.73
CA ILE A 210 10.80 -15.46 20.50
C ILE A 210 10.52 -13.96 20.76
N ALA A 211 9.83 -13.61 21.86
CA ALA A 211 9.49 -12.21 22.16
C ALA A 211 10.67 -11.36 22.66
N GLU A 212 11.76 -11.99 23.14
CA GLU A 212 12.89 -11.27 23.76
C GLU A 212 14.22 -11.38 23.00
N GLY A 213 14.32 -12.12 21.89
CA GLY A 213 15.64 -12.46 21.33
C GLY A 213 15.87 -12.39 19.82
N GLU A 214 14.89 -12.63 18.95
CA GLU A 214 15.17 -12.84 17.54
C GLU A 214 14.30 -11.98 16.62
N ARG A 215 14.95 -11.08 15.88
CA ARG A 215 14.39 -10.39 14.71
C ARG A 215 14.05 -11.42 13.65
N HIS A 216 12.91 -12.09 13.76
CA HIS A 216 12.48 -13.07 12.77
C HIS A 216 11.88 -12.38 11.56
N ALA A 217 12.56 -12.57 10.43
CA ALA A 217 12.12 -12.16 9.11
C ALA A 217 10.79 -12.83 8.71
N GLY A 218 9.80 -12.04 8.30
CA GLY A 218 8.66 -12.50 7.52
C GLY A 218 7.42 -12.93 8.31
N GLY A 219 6.58 -11.97 8.72
CA GLY A 219 5.28 -12.26 9.32
C GLY A 219 4.30 -11.09 9.23
N LEU A 220 3.03 -11.37 9.49
CA LEU A 220 1.97 -10.40 9.71
C LEU A 220 1.52 -10.51 11.17
N LEU A 221 1.72 -9.46 11.95
CA LEU A 221 1.15 -9.37 13.29
C LEU A 221 -0.20 -8.64 13.22
N LEU A 222 -1.26 -9.32 13.64
CA LEU A 222 -2.57 -8.71 13.87
C LEU A 222 -2.71 -8.48 15.37
N LYS A 223 -2.71 -7.22 15.78
CA LYS A 223 -3.02 -6.86 17.16
C LYS A 223 -4.54 -6.98 17.33
N ILE A 224 -4.96 -7.81 18.26
CA ILE A 224 -6.38 -8.10 18.53
C ILE A 224 -6.54 -8.10 20.04
N ASP A 225 -7.37 -7.21 20.57
CA ASP A 225 -7.56 -7.05 22.01
C ASP A 225 -8.33 -8.24 22.59
N GLU A 226 -9.38 -8.66 21.87
CA GLU A 226 -10.17 -9.82 22.23
C GLU A 226 -10.38 -10.70 21.00
N LEU A 227 -9.91 -11.95 21.06
CA LEU A 227 -10.09 -12.94 20.01
C LEU A 227 -10.79 -14.18 20.57
N SER A 228 -12.07 -14.35 20.23
CA SER A 228 -12.85 -15.51 20.68
C SER A 228 -12.52 -16.76 19.87
N GLN A 229 -12.55 -16.65 18.54
CA GLN A 229 -12.33 -17.76 17.62
C GLN A 229 -11.69 -17.27 16.31
N TYR A 230 -10.81 -18.09 15.74
CA TYR A 230 -10.28 -17.85 14.41
C TYR A 230 -10.23 -19.14 13.58
N SER A 231 -10.27 -18.98 12.26
CA SER A 231 -10.06 -20.08 11.30
C SER A 231 -9.19 -19.61 10.15
N LEU A 232 -8.08 -20.31 9.89
CA LEU A 232 -7.25 -20.09 8.72
C LEU A 232 -7.48 -21.25 7.74
N LYS A 233 -8.03 -20.95 6.56
CA LYS A 233 -8.31 -21.93 5.51
C LYS A 233 -7.64 -21.53 4.20
N GLN A 234 -7.00 -22.49 3.53
CA GLN A 234 -6.56 -22.29 2.16
C GLN A 234 -7.78 -22.33 1.25
N VAL A 235 -8.06 -21.23 0.54
CA VAL A 235 -9.22 -21.10 -0.36
C VAL A 235 -8.83 -21.20 -1.84
N ALA A 236 -7.55 -20.97 -2.14
CA ALA A 236 -6.94 -21.22 -3.46
C ALA A 236 -5.45 -21.59 -3.29
N PRO A 237 -4.75 -22.08 -4.33
CA PRO A 237 -3.35 -22.50 -4.22
C PRO A 237 -2.42 -21.45 -3.59
N LEU A 238 -2.69 -20.16 -3.85
CA LEU A 238 -1.91 -19.03 -3.33
C LEU A 238 -2.73 -18.07 -2.47
N ALA A 239 -3.94 -18.47 -2.05
CA ALA A 239 -4.84 -17.62 -1.28
C ALA A 239 -5.34 -18.33 -0.03
N PHE A 240 -5.19 -17.65 1.10
CA PHE A 240 -5.67 -18.09 2.40
C PHE A 240 -6.71 -17.10 2.91
N ARG A 241 -7.76 -17.63 3.54
CA ARG A 241 -8.78 -16.85 4.25
C ARG A 241 -8.62 -17.09 5.73
N LEU A 242 -8.30 -16.02 6.46
CA LEU A 242 -8.38 -15.97 7.90
C LEU A 242 -9.72 -15.34 8.27
N THR A 243 -10.57 -16.09 8.95
CA THR A 243 -11.83 -15.62 9.51
C THR A 243 -11.64 -15.43 11.01
N LEU A 244 -11.90 -14.22 11.49
CA LEU A 244 -11.85 -13.83 12.90
C LEU A 244 -13.28 -13.56 13.37
N SER A 245 -13.78 -14.36 14.31
CA SER A 245 -15.15 -14.22 14.82
C SER A 245 -15.11 -13.51 16.18
N ASN A 246 -15.96 -12.48 16.33
CA ASN A 246 -16.03 -11.63 17.51
C ASN A 246 -14.67 -11.03 17.88
N ALA A 247 -13.92 -10.59 16.88
CA ALA A 247 -12.63 -9.94 17.11
C ALA A 247 -12.83 -8.46 17.41
N VAL A 248 -12.31 -8.02 18.56
CA VAL A 248 -12.21 -6.60 18.92
C VAL A 248 -10.78 -6.16 18.62
N PHE A 249 -10.64 -5.18 17.74
CA PHE A 249 -9.35 -4.58 17.39
C PHE A 249 -9.18 -3.31 18.22
N ALA A 250 -8.00 -3.10 18.82
CA ALA A 250 -7.70 -1.79 19.40
C ALA A 250 -7.80 -0.70 18.32
N GLU A 251 -8.11 0.53 18.74
CA GLU A 251 -8.30 1.68 17.83
C GLU A 251 -7.07 1.94 16.92
N ASP A 252 -5.88 1.50 17.35
CA ASP A 252 -4.60 1.60 16.65
C ASP A 252 -4.13 0.29 15.96
N SER A 253 -4.92 -0.78 16.03
CA SER A 253 -4.47 -2.15 15.78
C SER A 253 -4.54 -2.63 14.32
N LEU A 254 -5.07 -1.81 13.42
CA LEU A 254 -5.04 -2.07 11.97
C LEU A 254 -3.74 -1.61 11.30
N LEU A 255 -2.69 -1.37 12.08
CA LEU A 255 -1.33 -1.20 11.57
C LEU A 255 -0.68 -2.58 11.42
N ALA A 256 -0.99 -3.23 10.30
CA ALA A 256 -0.22 -4.35 9.81
C ALA A 256 1.22 -3.88 9.56
N SER A 257 2.13 -4.11 10.50
CA SER A 257 3.56 -4.09 10.20
C SER A 257 3.83 -5.31 9.32
N ILE A 258 3.71 -5.10 8.01
CA ILE A 258 4.08 -6.06 7.00
C ILE A 258 5.59 -5.97 6.83
N GLU A 259 6.34 -6.53 7.80
CA GLU A 259 7.72 -6.92 7.56
C GLU A 259 7.72 -8.30 6.90
N THR A 260 7.05 -8.38 5.74
CA THR A 260 7.16 -9.58 4.92
C THR A 260 8.47 -9.49 4.17
N ALA A 261 9.30 -10.51 4.33
CA ALA A 261 10.40 -10.81 3.42
C ALA A 261 9.88 -11.23 2.02
N GLY A 262 8.93 -10.48 1.45
CA GLY A 262 8.33 -10.70 0.13
C GLY A 262 7.31 -11.84 0.02
N ARG A 263 6.96 -12.54 1.11
CA ARG A 263 6.16 -13.78 1.03
C ARG A 263 4.63 -13.61 1.05
N ILE A 264 4.11 -12.53 1.66
CA ILE A 264 2.69 -12.18 1.58
C ILE A 264 2.59 -11.04 0.56
N ALA A 265 2.00 -11.34 -0.58
CA ALA A 265 1.90 -10.42 -1.72
C ALA A 265 0.78 -9.39 -1.53
N ARG A 266 -0.32 -9.78 -0.88
CA ARG A 266 -1.49 -8.93 -0.69
C ARG A 266 -2.27 -9.35 0.55
N VAL A 267 -2.79 -8.35 1.26
CA VAL A 267 -3.72 -8.52 2.37
C VAL A 267 -4.96 -7.70 2.06
N ASP A 268 -6.11 -8.36 1.96
CA ASP A 268 -7.41 -7.71 1.80
C ASP A 268 -8.23 -7.92 3.07
N PHE A 269 -8.79 -6.84 3.61
CA PHE A 269 -9.62 -6.87 4.80
C PHE A 269 -11.08 -6.62 4.40
N SER A 270 -11.99 -7.43 4.95
CA SER A 270 -13.43 -7.23 4.84
C SER A 270 -14.04 -7.46 6.22
N GLN A 271 -14.82 -6.49 6.69
CA GLN A 271 -15.56 -6.61 7.94
C GLN A 271 -17.04 -6.76 7.62
N GLN A 272 -17.63 -7.87 8.08
CA GLN A 272 -19.06 -8.13 7.97
C GLN A 272 -19.59 -8.44 9.36
N GLN A 273 -20.36 -7.51 9.93
CA GLN A 273 -20.89 -7.60 11.29
C GLN A 273 -19.77 -7.82 12.33
N LEU A 274 -19.81 -8.95 13.05
CA LEU A 274 -18.85 -9.38 14.07
C LEU A 274 -17.72 -10.26 13.50
N THR A 275 -17.69 -10.46 12.18
CA THR A 275 -16.69 -11.29 11.52
C THR A 275 -15.74 -10.41 10.71
N VAL A 276 -14.44 -10.58 10.96
CA VAL A 276 -13.40 -10.00 10.10
C VAL A 276 -12.80 -11.09 9.24
N GLU A 277 -12.90 -10.92 7.93
CA GLU A 277 -12.24 -11.75 6.95
C GLU A 277 -10.97 -11.06 6.46
N VAL A 278 -9.85 -11.76 6.57
CA VAL A 278 -8.55 -11.36 6.04
C VAL A 278 -8.16 -12.34 4.95
N THR A 279 -8.07 -11.86 3.71
CA THR A 279 -7.58 -12.66 2.58
C THR A 279 -6.10 -12.38 2.37
N LEU A 280 -5.30 -13.42 2.48
CA LEU A 280 -3.84 -13.38 2.34
C LEU A 280 -3.46 -14.04 1.02
N SER A 281 -2.90 -13.27 0.09
CA SER A 281 -2.26 -13.81 -1.11
C SER A 281 -0.77 -14.04 -0.82
N VAL A 282 -0.26 -15.23 -1.07
CA VAL A 282 1.14 -15.60 -0.80
C VAL A 282 1.89 -15.97 -2.07
N VAL A 283 3.21 -15.88 -2.02
CA VAL A 283 4.09 -16.40 -3.07
C VAL A 283 4.04 -17.94 -3.09
N PRO A 284 4.20 -18.62 -4.24
CA PRO A 284 4.30 -20.07 -4.30
C PRO A 284 5.24 -20.65 -3.26
N HIS A 285 4.94 -21.88 -2.83
CA HIS A 285 5.74 -22.60 -1.83
C HIS A 285 5.85 -21.88 -0.48
N THR A 286 4.89 -21.02 -0.12
CA THR A 286 4.79 -20.42 1.21
C THR A 286 3.82 -21.21 2.08
N THR A 287 4.23 -21.53 3.31
CA THR A 287 3.35 -22.05 4.35
C THR A 287 2.95 -20.91 5.30
N LEU A 288 1.66 -20.85 5.64
CA LEU A 288 1.15 -19.92 6.65
C LEU A 288 0.81 -20.68 7.93
N THR A 289 1.26 -20.15 9.06
CA THR A 289 0.84 -20.60 10.38
C THR A 289 0.32 -19.43 11.19
N ALA A 290 -0.80 -19.62 11.88
CA ALA A 290 -1.35 -18.64 12.81
C ALA A 290 -1.05 -19.10 14.24
N VAL A 291 -0.50 -18.21 15.05
CA VAL A 291 -0.12 -18.45 16.44
C VAL A 291 -0.70 -17.32 17.29
N GLN A 292 -1.49 -17.68 18.30
CA GLN A 292 -1.97 -16.71 19.28
C GLN A 292 -0.82 -16.36 20.22
N VAL A 293 -0.55 -15.06 20.37
CA VAL A 293 0.47 -14.49 21.25
C VAL A 293 -0.19 -13.56 22.28
N ALA A 294 0.56 -13.12 23.29
CA ALA A 294 0.02 -12.26 24.35
C ALA A 294 -0.64 -10.98 23.80
N ASP A 295 -0.11 -10.43 22.70
CA ASP A 295 -0.54 -9.16 22.11
C ASP A 295 -1.40 -9.34 20.82
N GLY A 296 -1.95 -10.52 20.58
CA GLY A 296 -2.87 -10.77 19.46
C GLY A 296 -2.61 -12.06 18.67
N LEU A 297 -2.80 -12.02 17.36
CA LEU A 297 -2.61 -13.15 16.46
C LEU A 297 -1.44 -12.90 15.51
N TRP A 298 -0.40 -13.71 15.62
CA TRP A 298 0.74 -13.67 14.72
C TRP A 298 0.59 -14.67 13.58
N ILE A 299 0.63 -14.20 12.34
CA ILE A 299 0.61 -15.04 11.14
C ILE A 299 2.02 -15.07 10.58
N ARG A 300 2.67 -16.23 10.69
CA ARG A 300 4.01 -16.44 10.16
C ARG A 300 3.93 -17.00 8.74
N ALA A 301 4.74 -16.46 7.85
CA ALA A 301 4.90 -16.95 6.49
C ALA A 301 6.31 -17.55 6.33
N ALA A 302 6.40 -18.85 6.11
CA ALA A 302 7.68 -19.56 5.94
C ALA A 302 7.80 -20.17 4.53
N ALA A 303 9.04 -20.42 4.09
CA ALA A 303 9.25 -21.31 2.95
C ALA A 303 8.72 -22.70 3.30
N SER A 304 8.04 -23.34 2.35
CA SER A 304 7.78 -24.75 2.43
C SER A 304 9.12 -25.49 2.36
N ALA A 305 9.25 -26.58 3.12
CA ALA A 305 10.48 -27.37 3.15
C ALA A 305 10.97 -27.84 1.77
N ARG A 306 10.10 -27.88 0.75
CA ARG A 306 10.43 -28.24 -0.63
C ARG A 306 11.33 -27.23 -1.37
N GLU A 307 11.51 -26.02 -0.86
CA GLU A 307 12.45 -25.03 -1.41
C GLU A 307 13.88 -25.20 -0.88
N ALA A 308 14.07 -25.96 0.20
CA ALA A 308 15.36 -26.12 0.89
C ALA A 308 16.15 -27.36 0.44
N GLU A 309 15.60 -28.15 -0.49
CA GLU A 309 16.24 -29.28 -1.18
C GLU A 309 16.56 -28.89 -2.63
#